data_AF-A0A158CYI3-F1
#
_entry.id   AF-A0A158CYI3-F1
#
_cell.length_a   1.000
_cell.length_b   1.000
_cell.length_c   1.000
_cell.angle_alpha   90.00
_cell.angle_beta   90.00
_cell.angle_gamma   90.00
#
_symmetry.space_group_name_H-M   'P 1'
#
loop_
_entity.id
_entity.type
_entity.pdbx_description
1 polymer ?
#
loop_
_entity_poly.entity_id
_entity_poly.type
_entity_poly.pdbx_seq_one_letter_code
_entity_poly.pdbx_strand_id
1 'polypeptide(L)'
;MCLEYGATMSKSYEDPVDGMLLLYAVAALPVRPAKAGGWFHRSTNGVASIISRHEDVPDVLLRLPQDWTVLEPVKFVGLHDDPDIVSVDPRFRYSIDRRSSAIVGRNDGGRHVLLMLVNSPEAALMPQRLFGAASTFEDCLCYLDQTGRL
;
A
#
# COMPACT_ATOMS: atom_id res chain seq x y z
N MET A 1 -5.52 -28.87 -48.61
CA MET A 1 -4.42 -28.55 -47.67
C MET A 1 -4.92 -27.46 -46.75
N CYS A 2 -5.40 -27.83 -45.56
CA CYS A 2 -5.61 -26.93 -44.43
C CYS A 2 -5.35 -27.77 -43.18
N LEU A 3 -4.36 -27.33 -42.40
CA LEU A 3 -3.82 -27.99 -41.22
C LEU A 3 -4.71 -27.71 -40.00
N GLU A 4 -4.75 -28.69 -39.10
CA GLU A 4 -5.36 -28.63 -37.78
C GLU A 4 -4.76 -27.51 -36.92
N TYR A 5 -5.59 -26.83 -36.12
CA TYR A 5 -5.14 -26.01 -35.00
C TYR A 5 -5.92 -26.37 -33.74
N GLY A 6 -5.26 -27.16 -32.90
CA GLY A 6 -5.04 -26.90 -31.48
C GLY A 6 -6.24 -26.50 -30.63
N ALA A 7 -6.73 -27.47 -29.86
CA ALA A 7 -7.60 -27.26 -28.72
C ALA A 7 -7.07 -26.15 -27.78
N THR A 8 -7.78 -25.03 -27.70
CA THR A 8 -7.64 -24.08 -26.60
C THR A 8 -8.18 -24.73 -25.33
N MET A 9 -7.25 -25.08 -24.42
CA MET A 9 -7.55 -25.43 -23.03
C MET A 9 -8.45 -24.36 -22.43
N SER A 10 -9.66 -24.76 -22.06
CA SER A 10 -10.56 -24.02 -21.19
C SER A 10 -9.83 -23.75 -19.88
N LYS A 11 -9.43 -22.50 -19.64
CA LYS A 11 -8.96 -22.05 -18.33
C LYS A 11 -10.19 -22.04 -17.42
N SER A 12 -10.40 -23.12 -16.69
CA SER A 12 -11.36 -23.17 -15.59
C SER A 12 -10.90 -22.16 -14.54
N TYR A 13 -11.46 -20.96 -14.58
CA TYR A 13 -11.49 -20.08 -13.42
C TYR A 13 -12.41 -20.76 -12.42
N GLU A 14 -11.83 -21.58 -11.56
CA GLU A 14 -12.52 -22.00 -10.34
C GLU A 14 -12.68 -20.75 -9.48
N ASP A 15 -13.88 -20.17 -9.52
CA ASP A 15 -14.35 -19.20 -8.54
C ASP A 15 -14.34 -19.87 -7.16
N PRO A 16 -13.65 -19.33 -6.15
CA PRO A 16 -13.98 -19.68 -4.79
C PRO A 16 -15.30 -18.99 -4.41
N VAL A 17 -16.36 -19.78 -4.39
CA VAL A 17 -17.66 -19.45 -3.82
C VAL A 17 -17.50 -19.21 -2.31
N ASP A 18 -17.85 -18.00 -1.90
CA ASP A 18 -18.25 -17.58 -0.54
C ASP A 18 -17.21 -17.69 0.58
N GLY A 19 -16.57 -16.56 0.91
CA GLY A 19 -15.55 -16.48 1.97
C GLY A 19 -15.19 -15.04 2.33
N MET A 20 -16.19 -14.24 2.69
CA MET A 20 -16.12 -12.82 3.04
C MET A 20 -15.68 -11.90 1.89
N LEU A 21 -16.57 -10.98 1.50
CA LEU A 21 -16.17 -9.68 0.98
C LEU A 21 -15.31 -8.99 2.05
N LEU A 22 -14.03 -9.35 2.15
CA LEU A 22 -13.06 -8.59 2.91
C LEU A 22 -12.90 -7.29 2.15
N LEU A 23 -13.75 -6.34 2.51
CA LEU A 23 -13.67 -4.98 2.03
C LEU A 23 -12.34 -4.44 2.55
N TYR A 24 -11.36 -4.30 1.66
CA TYR A 24 -10.09 -3.67 1.98
C TYR A 24 -10.17 -2.19 1.64
N ALA A 25 -9.46 -1.39 2.43
CA ALA A 25 -9.24 0.03 2.18
C ALA A 25 -7.74 0.28 2.03
N VAL A 26 -7.36 1.32 1.30
CA VAL A 26 -5.97 1.76 1.21
C VAL A 26 -5.73 2.85 2.25
N ALA A 27 -4.76 2.58 3.13
CA ALA A 27 -4.21 3.56 4.04
C ALA A 27 -2.92 4.16 3.48
N ALA A 28 -2.69 5.44 3.77
CA ALA A 28 -1.42 6.12 3.59
C ALA A 28 -0.80 6.41 4.96
N LEU A 29 0.46 6.03 5.13
CA LEU A 29 1.25 6.30 6.32
C LEU A 29 2.51 7.09 5.93
N PRO A 30 2.74 8.30 6.49
CA PRO A 30 4.02 8.97 6.31
C PRO A 30 5.18 8.17 6.89
N VAL A 31 6.22 7.98 6.07
CA VAL A 31 7.43 7.24 6.43
C VAL A 31 8.67 8.09 6.21
N ARG A 32 9.80 7.63 6.74
CA ARG A 32 11.11 8.26 6.58
C ARG A 32 12.18 7.20 6.29
N PRO A 33 13.21 7.54 5.51
CA PRO A 33 14.35 6.64 5.31
C PRO A 33 14.98 6.25 6.64
N ALA A 34 15.41 4.99 6.72
CA ALA A 34 16.23 4.46 7.79
C ALA A 34 17.72 4.78 7.56
N LYS A 35 18.57 4.36 8.51
CA LYS A 35 20.02 4.43 8.33
C LYS A 35 20.51 3.48 7.23
N ALA A 36 19.85 2.33 7.08
CA ALA A 36 20.17 1.37 6.03
C ALA A 36 19.48 1.77 4.72
N GLY A 37 20.22 1.74 3.62
CA GLY A 37 19.68 2.04 2.29
C GLY A 37 18.51 1.12 1.93
N GLY A 38 17.44 1.68 1.36
CA GLY A 38 16.23 0.94 1.00
C GLY A 38 15.33 0.57 2.18
N TRP A 39 15.67 0.93 3.41
CA TRP A 39 14.82 0.70 4.57
C TRP A 39 14.08 1.98 4.98
N PHE A 40 12.86 1.81 5.48
CA PHE A 40 12.00 2.89 5.94
C PHE A 40 11.44 2.58 7.32
N HIS A 41 11.18 3.65 8.09
CA HIS A 41 10.43 3.60 9.34
C HIS A 41 9.19 4.48 9.24
N ARG A 42 8.20 4.20 10.09
CA ARG A 42 7.13 5.16 10.37
C ARG A 42 7.72 6.53 10.77
N SER A 43 7.16 7.60 10.22
CA SER A 43 7.49 8.96 10.68
C SER A 43 7.01 9.13 12.13
N THR A 44 7.77 9.81 12.98
CA THR A 44 7.46 9.97 14.42
C THR A 44 6.11 10.64 14.67
N ASN A 45 5.69 11.53 13.78
CA ASN A 45 4.39 12.19 13.81
C ASN A 45 3.42 11.65 12.75
N GLY A 46 3.79 10.66 11.95
CA GLY A 46 2.93 10.13 10.88
C GLY A 46 1.82 9.25 11.45
N VAL A 47 0.60 9.44 10.97
CA VAL A 47 -0.57 8.62 11.31
C VAL A 47 -1.09 7.99 10.03
N ALA A 48 -1.43 6.71 10.09
CA ALA A 48 -2.09 6.05 8.97
C ALA A 48 -3.49 6.63 8.81
N SER A 49 -3.83 7.05 7.60
CA SER A 49 -5.18 7.52 7.26
C SER A 49 -5.70 6.80 6.03
N ILE A 50 -7.00 6.50 6.03
CA ILE A 50 -7.67 5.91 4.87
C ILE A 50 -7.77 6.95 3.78
N ILE A 51 -7.18 6.63 2.62
CA ILE A 51 -7.17 7.48 1.42
C ILE A 51 -8.05 6.92 0.31
N SER A 52 -8.37 5.62 0.33
CA SER A 52 -9.38 5.02 -0.54
C SER A 52 -10.10 3.88 0.16
N ARG A 53 -11.42 3.77 -0.04
CA ARG A 53 -12.27 2.73 0.59
C ARG A 53 -12.58 1.54 -0.31
N HIS A 54 -12.35 1.68 -1.61
CA HIS A 54 -12.88 0.75 -2.61
C HIS A 54 -11.83 0.33 -3.65
N GLU A 55 -10.69 1.02 -3.69
CA GLU A 55 -9.61 0.74 -4.61
C GLU A 55 -8.52 -0.07 -3.91
N ASP A 56 -7.68 -0.74 -4.70
CA ASP A 56 -6.47 -1.36 -4.20
C ASP A 56 -5.24 -0.44 -4.32
N VAL A 57 -4.07 -0.94 -3.89
CA VAL A 57 -2.83 -0.16 -3.98
C VAL A 57 -2.46 0.16 -5.44
N PRO A 58 -2.45 -0.79 -6.39
CA PRO A 58 -2.24 -0.50 -7.81
C PRO A 58 -3.14 0.62 -8.38
N ASP A 59 -4.43 0.61 -8.07
CA ASP A 59 -5.37 1.64 -8.52
C ASP A 59 -4.99 3.03 -7.99
N VAL A 60 -4.62 3.13 -6.71
CA VAL A 60 -4.14 4.39 -6.11
C VAL A 60 -2.83 4.84 -6.77
N LEU A 61 -1.91 3.92 -7.05
CA LEU A 61 -0.64 4.23 -7.71
C LEU A 61 -0.85 4.85 -9.11
N LEU A 62 -1.85 4.40 -9.87
CA LEU A 62 -2.16 4.94 -11.20
C LEU A 62 -2.66 6.39 -11.16
N ARG A 63 -3.20 6.82 -10.01
CA ARG A 63 -3.74 8.17 -9.83
C ARG A 63 -2.77 9.13 -9.15
N LEU A 64 -1.58 8.65 -8.76
CA LEU A 64 -0.60 9.50 -8.11
C LEU A 64 -0.17 10.66 -9.03
N PRO A 65 0.09 11.85 -8.47
CA PRO A 65 0.67 12.94 -9.24
C PRO A 65 2.05 12.55 -9.82
N GLN A 66 2.43 13.16 -10.94
CA GLN A 66 3.67 12.83 -11.67
C GLN A 66 4.95 13.06 -10.85
N ASP A 67 4.91 13.88 -9.80
CA ASP A 67 6.04 14.12 -8.90
C ASP A 67 6.18 13.06 -7.80
N TRP A 68 5.33 12.03 -7.79
CA TRP A 68 5.41 10.88 -6.90
C TRP A 68 5.79 9.62 -7.68
N THR A 69 6.75 8.87 -7.14
CA THR A 69 7.28 7.66 -7.78
C THR A 69 7.33 6.49 -6.79
N VAL A 70 7.09 5.28 -7.30
CA VAL A 70 7.27 4.05 -6.51
C VAL A 70 8.75 3.81 -6.28
N LEU A 71 9.14 3.57 -5.04
CA LEU A 71 10.52 3.29 -4.65
C LEU A 71 10.72 1.78 -4.48
N GLU A 72 11.72 1.21 -5.16
CA GLU A 72 12.07 -0.21 -5.06
C GLU A 72 13.55 -0.50 -5.28
N PRO A 73 14.09 -1.60 -4.72
CA PRO A 73 13.44 -2.43 -3.69
C PRO A 73 13.48 -1.72 -2.33
N VAL A 74 12.37 -1.79 -1.60
CA VAL A 74 12.23 -1.14 -0.29
C VAL A 74 11.70 -2.10 0.75
N LYS A 75 12.14 -1.88 1.98
CA LYS A 75 11.75 -2.63 3.18
C LYS A 75 11.26 -1.68 4.25
N PHE A 76 10.39 -2.19 5.10
CA PHE A 76 9.83 -1.45 6.21
C PHE A 76 10.21 -2.11 7.54
N VAL A 77 10.77 -1.33 8.45
CA VAL A 77 11.16 -1.75 9.80
C VAL A 77 9.93 -1.98 10.66
N GLY A 78 9.93 -3.07 11.42
CA GLY A 78 8.81 -3.65 12.14
C GLY A 78 7.98 -4.62 11.29
N LEU A 79 8.25 -4.76 9.99
CA LEU A 79 7.55 -5.72 9.12
C LEU A 79 8.50 -6.71 8.46
N HIS A 80 9.64 -6.23 7.95
CA HIS A 80 10.59 -7.05 7.17
C HIS A 80 11.83 -7.48 7.96
N ASP A 81 12.00 -6.96 9.17
CA ASP A 81 13.05 -7.31 10.13
C ASP A 81 12.50 -8.02 11.38
N ASP A 82 11.18 -8.19 11.47
CA ASP A 82 10.53 -8.97 12.52
C ASP A 82 10.44 -10.45 12.09
N PRO A 83 11.18 -11.36 12.75
CA PRO A 83 11.19 -12.77 12.37
C PRO A 83 9.86 -13.47 12.61
N ASP A 84 9.04 -13.02 13.56
CA ASP A 84 7.74 -13.62 13.85
C ASP A 84 6.75 -13.27 12.74
N ILE A 85 6.82 -12.04 12.20
CA ILE A 85 6.01 -11.63 11.04
C ILE A 85 6.47 -12.34 9.77
N VAL A 86 7.77 -12.34 9.50
CA VAL A 86 8.36 -12.90 8.25
C VAL A 86 8.24 -14.42 8.18
N SER A 87 8.23 -15.10 9.33
CA SER A 87 8.04 -16.55 9.39
C SER A 87 6.59 -16.97 9.15
N VAL A 88 5.62 -16.16 9.60
CA VAL A 88 4.18 -16.46 9.52
C VAL A 88 3.55 -16.01 8.20
N ASP A 89 3.95 -14.85 7.66
CA ASP A 89 3.37 -14.28 6.45
C ASP A 89 4.41 -14.16 5.31
N PRO A 90 4.36 -15.04 4.30
CA PRO A 90 5.29 -15.03 3.17
C PRO A 90 5.33 -13.71 2.38
N ARG A 91 4.29 -12.86 2.47
CA ARG A 91 4.24 -11.57 1.77
C ARG A 91 5.35 -10.62 2.23
N PHE A 92 5.77 -10.71 3.49
CA PHE A 92 6.81 -9.83 4.05
C PHE A 92 8.23 -10.40 3.96
N ARG A 93 8.41 -11.59 3.38
CA ARG A 93 9.68 -12.34 3.42
C ARG A 93 10.79 -11.74 2.56
N TYR A 94 10.45 -11.02 1.50
CA TYR A 94 11.44 -10.54 0.52
C TYR A 94 11.42 -9.02 0.32
N SER A 95 10.23 -8.42 0.19
CA SER A 95 10.02 -6.97 0.03
C SER A 95 8.53 -6.65 0.08
N ILE A 96 8.20 -5.38 -0.07
CA ILE A 96 6.83 -4.93 -0.30
C ILE A 96 6.24 -5.58 -1.56
N ASP A 97 4.99 -6.07 -1.45
CA ASP A 97 4.17 -6.60 -2.56
C ASP A 97 3.24 -5.51 -3.09
N ARG A 98 3.48 -5.04 -4.33
CA ARG A 98 2.72 -3.97 -4.98
C ARG A 98 1.20 -4.18 -5.01
N ARG A 99 0.72 -5.42 -4.89
CA ARG A 99 -0.73 -5.70 -4.82
C ARG A 99 -1.34 -5.28 -3.50
N SER A 100 -0.54 -5.23 -2.43
CA SER A 100 -1.02 -5.02 -1.06
C SER A 100 -0.33 -3.86 -0.34
N SER A 101 0.85 -3.43 -0.79
CA SER A 101 1.55 -2.28 -0.25
C SER A 101 2.55 -1.69 -1.26
N ALA A 102 2.94 -0.44 -1.07
CA ALA A 102 3.96 0.26 -1.86
C ALA A 102 4.57 1.39 -1.02
N ILE A 103 5.87 1.69 -1.17
CA ILE A 103 6.40 2.98 -0.71
C ILE A 103 6.57 3.88 -1.91
N VAL A 104 6.04 5.09 -1.80
CA VAL A 104 6.17 6.14 -2.80
C VAL A 104 6.96 7.31 -2.23
N GLY A 105 7.82 7.89 -3.05
CA GLY A 105 8.63 9.05 -2.73
C GLY A 105 8.27 10.20 -3.64
N ARG A 106 8.25 11.41 -3.09
CA ARG A 106 8.16 12.62 -3.89
C ARG A 106 9.52 12.96 -4.48
N ASN A 107 9.55 13.52 -5.69
CA ASN A 107 10.77 13.87 -6.42
C ASN A 107 11.64 14.93 -5.70
N ASP A 108 11.10 15.62 -4.68
CA ASP A 108 11.85 16.52 -3.80
C ASP A 108 12.79 15.78 -2.82
N GLY A 109 12.68 14.46 -2.73
CA GLY A 109 13.47 13.61 -1.83
C GLY A 109 13.12 13.76 -0.35
N GLY A 110 12.15 14.61 -0.01
CA GLY A 110 11.80 14.94 1.37
C GLY A 110 10.62 14.13 1.91
N ARG A 111 9.69 13.73 1.05
CA ARG A 111 8.44 13.06 1.46
C ARG A 111 8.36 11.63 0.96
N HIS A 112 8.01 10.75 1.87
CA HIS A 112 7.85 9.32 1.60
C HIS A 112 6.59 8.81 2.30
N VAL A 113 5.85 7.93 1.63
CA VAL A 113 4.58 7.41 2.11
C VAL A 113 4.52 5.92 1.86
N LEU A 114 4.14 5.15 2.88
CA LEU A 114 3.73 3.76 2.74
C LEU A 114 2.23 3.72 2.43
N LEU A 115 1.88 3.17 1.27
CA LEU A 115 0.54 2.73 0.92
C LEU A 115 0.38 1.29 1.36
N MET A 116 -0.74 0.94 1.98
CA MET A 116 -1.03 -0.43 2.36
C MET A 116 -2.53 -0.73 2.39
N LEU A 117 -2.89 -1.95 1.99
CA LEU A 117 -4.22 -2.49 2.23
C LEU A 117 -4.42 -2.76 3.71
N VAL A 118 -5.56 -2.30 4.21
CA VAL A 118 -6.02 -2.45 5.59
C VAL A 118 -7.41 -3.10 5.54
N ASN A 119 -7.68 -4.03 6.44
CA ASN A 119 -9.01 -4.66 6.49
C ASN A 119 -10.08 -3.66 6.96
N SER A 120 -11.35 -3.90 6.63
CA SER A 120 -12.44 -2.99 7.00
C SER A 120 -12.59 -2.70 8.49
N PRO A 121 -12.50 -3.69 9.41
CA PRO A 121 -12.56 -3.41 10.84
C PRO A 121 -11.49 -2.42 11.32
N GLU A 122 -10.24 -2.58 10.89
CA GLU A 122 -9.16 -1.64 11.20
C GLU A 122 -9.39 -0.28 10.54
N ALA A 123 -9.83 -0.27 9.29
CA ALA A 123 -10.09 0.96 8.55
C ALA A 123 -11.19 1.82 9.20
N ALA A 124 -12.17 1.20 9.87
CA ALA A 124 -13.23 1.89 10.60
C ALA A 124 -12.71 2.71 11.80
N LEU A 125 -11.52 2.38 12.32
CA LEU A 125 -10.89 3.04 13.46
C LEU A 125 -9.86 4.10 13.05
N MET A 126 -9.59 4.26 11.76
CA MET A 126 -8.57 5.18 11.25
C MET A 126 -9.16 6.52 10.79
N PRO A 127 -8.41 7.63 10.92
CA PRO A 127 -8.77 8.89 10.29
C PRO A 127 -8.95 8.71 8.77
N GLN A 128 -9.89 9.44 8.19
CA GLN A 128 -10.14 9.37 6.75
C GLN A 128 -9.83 10.70 6.08
N ARG A 129 -8.96 10.65 5.06
CA ARG A 129 -8.57 11.79 4.24
C ARG A 129 -8.52 11.31 2.79
N LEU A 130 -9.69 11.24 2.15
CA LEU A 130 -9.87 10.54 0.88
C LEU A 130 -9.14 11.24 -0.27
N PHE A 131 -8.45 10.45 -1.08
CA PHE A 131 -7.72 10.89 -2.26
C PHE A 131 -8.62 10.78 -3.49
N GLY A 132 -9.14 11.93 -3.94
CA GLY A 132 -10.02 12.04 -5.10
C GLY A 132 -9.83 13.35 -5.85
N ALA A 133 -10.71 13.64 -6.80
CA ALA A 133 -10.54 14.77 -7.74
C ALA A 133 -10.46 16.16 -7.08
N ALA A 134 -10.94 16.32 -5.84
CA ALA A 134 -10.96 17.58 -5.11
C ALA A 134 -9.80 17.77 -4.12
N SER A 135 -8.92 16.77 -3.94
CA SER A 135 -7.82 16.77 -2.98
C SER A 135 -6.48 16.47 -3.66
N THR A 136 -5.41 17.10 -3.18
CA THR A 136 -4.06 16.67 -3.55
C THR A 136 -3.69 15.40 -2.77
N PHE A 137 -2.71 14.64 -3.25
CA PHE A 137 -2.24 13.47 -2.51
C PHE A 137 -1.67 13.87 -1.14
N GLU A 138 -1.03 15.03 -1.06
CA GLU A 138 -0.50 15.62 0.16
C GLU A 138 -1.57 15.92 1.21
N ASP A 139 -2.74 16.42 0.79
CA ASP A 139 -3.86 16.70 1.70
C ASP A 139 -4.37 15.44 2.40
N CYS A 140 -4.13 14.29 1.78
CA CYS A 140 -4.54 12.98 2.26
C CYS A 140 -3.59 12.42 3.33
N LEU A 141 -2.40 13.01 3.50
CA LEU A 141 -1.41 12.59 4.48
C LEU A 141 -1.75 13.14 5.86
N CYS A 142 -1.64 12.29 6.88
CA CYS A 142 -1.99 12.66 8.24
C CYS A 142 -0.75 12.72 9.14
N TYR A 143 -0.55 13.88 9.77
CA TYR A 143 0.53 14.15 10.70
C TYR A 143 -0.04 14.68 12.01
N LEU A 144 0.49 14.22 13.14
CA LEU A 144 0.22 14.80 14.45
C LEU A 144 0.92 16.16 14.57
N ASP A 145 0.22 17.10 15.21
CA ASP A 145 0.79 18.35 15.70
C ASP A 145 1.73 18.11 16.91
N GLN A 146 2.33 19.20 17.41
CA GLN A 146 3.26 19.13 18.56
C GLN A 146 2.59 18.67 19.86
N THR A 147 1.26 18.67 19.93
CA THR A 147 0.45 18.23 21.07
C THR A 147 -0.08 16.81 20.91
N GLY A 148 0.24 16.14 19.79
CA GLY A 148 -0.25 14.80 19.48
C GLY A 148 -1.69 14.76 18.99
N ARG A 149 -2.22 15.88 18.47
CA ARG A 149 -3.56 15.96 17.85
C ARG A 149 -3.46 15.94 16.32
N LEU A 150 -4.52 15.46 15.66
CA LEU A 150 -4.64 15.33 14.20
C LEU A 150 -5.00 16.65 13.50
#